data_AF-A0A3M1BM39-F1
#
_entry.id   AF-A0A3M1BM39-F1
#
_cell.length_a   1.000
_cell.length_b   1.000
_cell.length_c   1.000
_cell.angle_alpha   90.00
_cell.angle_beta   90.00
_cell.angle_gamma   90.00
#
_symmetry.space_group_name_H-M   'P 1'
#
loop_
_entity.id
_entity.type
_entity.pdbx_description
1 polymer ?
#
loop_
_entity_poly.entity_id
_entity_poly.type
_entity_poly.pdbx_seq_one_letter_code
_entity_poly.pdbx_strand_id
1 'polypeptide(L)' 'MALSVGIVGLPNVGKSTLFNALIQSAKAAAANYPFCTIEPNLGTVEVPDKRLYAIAELERSR' A
#
# COMPACT_ATOMS: atom_id res chain seq x y z
N MET A 1 -7.52 -9.34 -14.35
CA MET A 1 -8.01 -9.28 -12.96
C MET A 1 -6.81 -8.99 -12.07
N ALA A 2 -6.80 -7.86 -11.36
CA ALA A 2 -5.72 -7.54 -10.42
C ALA A 2 -6.01 -8.25 -9.08
N LEU A 3 -5.00 -8.88 -8.50
CA LEU A 3 -5.12 -9.53 -7.19
C LEU A 3 -4.91 -8.47 -6.09
N SER A 4 -5.79 -8.47 -5.09
CA SER A 4 -5.69 -7.58 -3.93
C SER A 4 -5.49 -8.39 -2.65
N VAL A 5 -4.81 -7.79 -1.66
CA VAL A 5 -4.55 -8.39 -0.34
C VAL A 5 -5.16 -7.51 0.74
N GLY A 6 -5.82 -8.13 1.73
CA GLY A 6 -6.43 -7.43 2.86
C GLY A 6 -5.62 -7.59 4.15
N ILE A 7 -5.46 -6.50 4.91
CA ILE A 7 -4.85 -6.53 6.25
C ILE A 7 -5.96 -6.74 7.30
N VAL A 8 -5.94 -7.87 8.01
CA VAL A 8 -6.95 -8.26 9.00
C VAL A 8 -6.35 -8.46 10.39
N GLY A 9 -7.14 -8.26 11.44
CA GLY A 9 -6.70 -8.45 12.83
C GLY A 9 -7.56 -7.71 13.87
N LEU A 10 -7.35 -8.06 15.14
CA LEU A 10 -8.11 -7.54 16.29
C LEU A 10 -8.01 -6.00 16.43
N PRO A 11 -8.93 -5.35 17.17
CA PRO A 11 -8.84 -3.93 17.47
C PRO A 11 -7.47 -3.56 18.08
N ASN A 12 -6.96 -2.37 17.74
CA ASN A 12 -5.73 -1.79 18.31
C ASN A 12 -4.40 -2.58 18.12
N VAL A 13 -4.35 -3.61 17.28
CA VAL A 13 -3.09 -4.34 16.96
C VAL A 13 -2.14 -3.61 16.00
N GLY A 14 -2.37 -2.31 15.73
CA GLY A 14 -1.51 -1.52 14.85
C GLY A 14 -1.79 -1.69 13.34
N LYS A 15 -2.95 -2.21 12.92
CA LYS A 15 -3.32 -2.37 11.49
C LYS A 15 -3.17 -1.07 10.69
N SER A 16 -3.73 0.02 11.20
CA SER A 16 -3.64 1.33 10.54
C SER A 16 -2.21 1.87 10.53
N THR A 17 -1.41 1.55 11.56
CA THR A 17 0.01 1.90 11.61
C THR A 17 0.79 1.18 10.52
N LEU A 18 0.57 -0.12 10.35
CA LEU A 18 1.21 -0.92 9.30
C LEU A 18 0.75 -0.49 7.91
N PHE A 19 -0.55 -0.28 7.71
CA PHE A 19 -1.10 0.25 6.47
C PHE A 19 -0.46 1.59 6.13
N ASN A 20 -0.39 2.51 7.09
CA ASN A 20 0.23 3.81 6.88
C ASN A 20 1.73 3.68 6.63
N ALA A 21 2.47 2.78 7.26
CA ALA A 21 3.90 2.60 6.99
C ALA A 21 4.15 2.07 5.57
N LEU A 22 3.33 1.13 5.09
CA LEU A 22 3.39 0.62 3.73
C LEU A 22 2.99 1.68 2.69
N ILE A 23 1.99 2.48 3.03
CA ILE A 23 1.36 3.44 2.12
C ILE A 23 1.87 4.87 2.35
N GLN A 24 2.81 5.16 3.25
CA GLN A 24 3.27 6.51 3.61
C GLN A 24 3.92 7.32 2.47
N SER A 25 4.03 6.73 1.28
CA SER A 25 4.14 7.46 -0.01
C SER A 25 2.88 8.25 -0.40
N ALA A 26 1.72 8.00 0.24
CA ALA A 26 0.41 8.60 0.00
C ALA A 26 -0.43 8.55 1.30
N LYS A 27 -0.59 9.70 1.97
CA LYS A 27 -1.31 9.88 3.24
C LYS A 27 -2.70 9.21 3.25
N ALA A 28 -2.92 8.23 4.12
CA ALA A 28 -4.28 7.80 4.47
C ALA A 28 -4.89 8.79 5.47
N ALA A 29 -5.99 9.45 5.07
CA ALA A 29 -6.71 10.38 5.93
C ALA A 29 -7.58 9.60 6.93
N ALA A 30 -7.23 9.68 8.22
CA ALA A 30 -8.06 9.18 9.30
C ALA A 30 -9.16 10.21 9.62
N ALA A 31 -10.29 10.14 8.91
CA ALA A 31 -11.49 10.93 9.25
C ALA A 31 -12.48 10.07 10.05
N ASN A 32 -12.64 10.39 11.33
CA ASN A 32 -13.58 9.73 12.24
C ASN A 32 -14.99 10.36 12.13
N TYR A 33 -15.79 10.00 11.11
CA TYR A 33 -17.20 10.43 11.02
C TYR A 33 -18.17 9.24 10.98
N PRO A 34 -19.17 9.13 11.88
CA PRO A 34 -19.93 7.89 12.12
C PRO A 34 -20.96 7.49 11.05
N PHE A 35 -21.09 8.23 9.93
CA PHE A 35 -22.18 8.03 8.96
C PHE A 35 -21.77 8.11 7.48
N CYS A 36 -20.48 8.23 7.17
CA CYS A 36 -20.02 8.07 5.78
C CYS A 36 -19.66 6.61 5.52
N THR A 37 -20.02 6.09 4.35
CA THR A 37 -19.46 4.84 3.81
C THR A 37 -17.94 4.93 3.97
N ILE A 38 -17.35 4.15 4.88
CA ILE A 38 -15.90 4.15 5.09
C ILE A 38 -15.30 3.51 3.85
N GLU A 39 -14.86 4.33 2.92
CA GLU A 39 -14.10 3.85 1.77
C GLU A 39 -12.90 3.08 2.32
N PRO A 40 -12.71 1.80 1.92
CA PRO A 40 -11.62 1.00 2.45
C PRO A 40 -10.31 1.72 2.12
N ASN A 41 -9.37 1.76 3.07
CA ASN A 41 -8.06 2.28 2.79
C ASN A 41 -7.40 1.38 1.73
N LEU A 42 -7.35 1.85 0.48
CA LEU A 42 -6.74 1.18 -0.65
C LEU A 42 -5.38 1.82 -0.92
N GLY A 43 -4.39 0.98 -1.20
CA GLY A 43 -3.05 1.43 -1.51
C GLY A 43 -2.30 0.40 -2.33
N THR A 44 -1.37 0.88 -3.14
CA THR A 44 -0.47 0.04 -3.94
C THR A 44 0.94 0.24 -3.45
N VAL A 45 1.67 -0.87 -3.32
CA VAL A 45 3.08 -0.87 -2.93
C VAL A 45 3.87 -1.49 -4.07
N GLU A 46 4.98 -0.88 -4.44
CA GLU A 46 5.89 -1.42 -5.44
C GLU A 46 6.59 -2.67 -4.89
N VAL A 47 6.66 -3.72 -5.69
CA VAL A 47 7.42 -4.92 -5.33
C VAL A 47 8.88 -4.68 -5.72
N PRO A 48 9.83 -4.65 -4.77
CA PRO A 48 11.23 -4.44 -5.09
C PRO A 48 11.78 -5.64 -5.85
N ASP A 49 12.20 -5.43 -7.10
CA ASP A 49 12.81 -6.47 -7.94
C ASP A 49 14.15 -5.99 -8.51
N LYS A 50 15.24 -6.58 -8.02
CA LYS A 50 16.61 -6.22 -8.45
C LYS A 50 16.87 -6.55 -9.92
N ARG A 51 16.13 -7.50 -10.50
CA ARG A 51 16.31 -7.94 -11.88
C ARG A 51 15.87 -6.87 -12.87
N LEU A 52 14.88 -6.05 -12.49
CA LEU A 52 14.42 -4.94 -13.34
C LEU A 52 15.55 -3.93 -13.59
N TYR A 53 16.38 -3.65 -12.58
CA TYR A 53 17.55 -2.77 -12.75
C TYR A 53 18.59 -3.37 -13.68
N ALA A 54 18.90 -4.67 -13.53
CA ALA A 54 19.86 -5.35 -14.40
C ALA A 54 19.39 -5.36 -15.87
N ILE A 55 18.09 -5.58 -16.11
CA ILE A 55 17.51 -5.53 -17.46
C ILE A 55 17.53 -4.10 -18.00
N ALA A 56 17.20 -3.09 -17.18
CA ALA A 56 17.26 -1.70 -17.59
C ALA A 56 18.69 -1.28 -18.00
N GLU A 57 19.71 -1.75 -17.27
CA GLU A 57 21.12 -1.53 -17.60
C GLU A 57 21.54 -2.22 -18.91
N LEU A 58 21.13 -3.48 -19.12
CA LEU A 58 21.38 -4.22 -20.35
C LEU A 58 20.74 -3.57 -21.58
N GLU A 59 19.50 -3.12 -21.45
CA GLU A 59 18.73 -2.46 -22.52
C GLU A 59 19.13 -0.98 -22.72
N ARG A 60 20.03 -0.44 -21.89
CA ARG A 60 20.34 1.01 -21.82
C ARG A 60 19.08 1.87 -21.69
N SER A 61 18.07 1.34 -21.01
CA SER A 61 16.83 2.05 -20.73
C SER A 61 17.14 3.10 -19.67
N ARG A 62 16.87 4.37 -19.99
CA ARG A 62 17.26 5.53 -19.19
C ARG A 62 16.33 5.75 -18.00
#